data_AF-A0A519PDJ5-F1
#
_entry.id   AF-A0A519PDJ5-F1
#
_cell.length_a   1.000
_cell.length_b   1.000
_cell.length_c   1.000
_cell.angle_alpha   90.00
_cell.angle_beta   90.00
_cell.angle_gamma   90.00
#
_symmetry.space_group_name_H-M   'P 1'
#
loop_
_entity.id
_entity.type
_entity.pdbx_description
1 polymer ?
#
loop_
_entity_poly.entity_id
_entity_poly.type
_entity_poly.pdbx_seq_one_letter_code
_entity_poly.pdbx_strand_id
1 'polypeptide(L)'
;MGGGMQPQGQAQIIINMVDYGLDPQEAGDAPRWQHYGSSEPTGEVAEGVDRLHLESGVPAATRAQLEAMGWTLGPPDGGFGGYQNVVMQQNPGGRWTYGAATEMRKDGIALAY
;
A
#
# COMPACT_ATOMS: atom_id res chain seq x y z
N MET A 1 -7.89 11.94 0.96
CA MET A 1 -8.42 10.59 1.29
C MET A 1 -8.69 9.87 -0.01
N GLY A 2 -8.21 8.63 -0.15
CA GLY A 2 -7.97 7.98 -1.45
C GLY A 2 -9.04 6.99 -1.90
N GLY A 3 -10.30 7.40 -2.05
CA GLY A 3 -11.36 6.65 -2.79
C GLY A 3 -11.25 5.12 -2.77
N GLY A 4 -11.21 4.51 -3.96
CA GLY A 4 -10.98 3.07 -4.15
C GLY A 4 -9.57 2.58 -3.78
N MET A 5 -8.61 3.47 -3.57
CA MET A 5 -7.26 3.12 -3.10
C MET A 5 -7.22 2.72 -1.63
N GLN A 6 -8.17 3.16 -0.80
CA GLN A 6 -8.19 2.82 0.63
C GLN A 6 -8.16 1.29 0.90
N PRO A 7 -9.10 0.49 0.36
CA PRO A 7 -9.07 -0.96 0.55
C PRO A 7 -7.85 -1.62 -0.13
N GLN A 8 -7.43 -1.12 -1.30
CA GLN A 8 -6.26 -1.65 -2.01
C GLN A 8 -4.96 -1.45 -1.20
N GLY A 9 -4.74 -0.24 -0.69
CA GLY A 9 -3.58 0.10 0.12
C GLY A 9 -3.57 -0.62 1.47
N GLN A 10 -4.72 -0.70 2.16
CA GLN A 10 -4.82 -1.45 3.42
C GLN A 10 -4.51 -2.93 3.25
N ALA A 11 -5.00 -3.56 2.17
CA ALA A 11 -4.68 -4.94 1.86
C ALA A 11 -3.17 -5.14 1.63
N GLN A 12 -2.52 -4.24 0.87
CA GLN A 12 -1.08 -4.28 0.65
C GLN A 12 -0.27 -4.19 1.97
N ILE A 13 -0.68 -3.30 2.89
CA ILE A 13 -0.03 -3.18 4.21
C ILE A 13 -0.18 -4.47 5.03
N ILE A 14 -1.39 -5.02 5.09
CA ILE A 14 -1.66 -6.25 5.86
C ILE A 14 -0.85 -7.43 5.28
N ILE A 15 -0.83 -7.59 3.95
CA ILE A 15 -0.02 -8.61 3.27
C ILE A 15 1.46 -8.44 3.63
N ASN A 16 1.98 -7.22 3.58
CA ASN A 16 3.37 -6.94 3.93
C ASN A 16 3.71 -7.32 5.39
N MET A 17 2.83 -7.00 6.33
CA MET A 17 3.07 -7.30 7.75
C MET A 17 2.86 -8.78 8.09
N VAL A 18 1.82 -9.41 7.53
CA VAL A 18 1.40 -10.76 7.90
C VAL A 18 2.12 -11.82 7.08
N ASP A 19 2.15 -11.67 5.75
CA ASP A 19 2.68 -12.68 4.85
C ASP A 19 4.19 -12.54 4.66
N TYR A 20 4.70 -11.31 4.62
CA TYR A 20 6.14 -11.03 4.44
C TYR A 20 6.87 -10.69 5.74
N GLY A 21 6.16 -10.55 6.86
CA GLY A 21 6.75 -10.30 8.18
C GLY A 21 7.45 -8.96 8.32
N LEU A 22 7.12 -7.98 7.45
CA LEU A 22 7.70 -6.64 7.51
C LEU A 22 7.19 -5.90 8.75
N ASP A 23 8.05 -5.06 9.32
CA ASP A 23 7.61 -4.18 10.40
C ASP A 23 6.62 -3.11 9.87
N PRO A 24 5.89 -2.40 10.76
CA PRO A 24 4.85 -1.45 10.33
C PRO A 24 5.33 -0.31 9.44
N GLN A 25 6.58 0.13 9.56
CA GLN A 25 7.16 1.17 8.72
C GLN A 25 7.66 0.58 7.40
N GLU A 26 8.38 -0.55 7.45
CA GLU A 26 8.79 -1.27 6.24
C GLU A 26 7.61 -1.65 5.34
N ALA A 27 6.51 -2.11 5.95
CA ALA A 27 5.27 -2.41 5.24
C ALA A 27 4.68 -1.18 4.54
N GLY A 28 4.78 -0.02 5.17
CA GLY A 28 4.34 1.28 4.64
C GLY A 28 5.23 1.81 3.52
N ASP A 29 6.54 1.63 3.65
CA ASP A 29 7.57 2.12 2.73
C ASP A 29 7.71 1.26 1.47
N ALA A 30 7.31 -0.01 1.54
CA ALA A 30 7.26 -0.91 0.41
C ALA A 30 6.54 -0.27 -0.81
N PRO A 31 7.02 -0.51 -2.04
CA PRO A 31 6.38 0.02 -3.25
C PRO A 31 4.93 -0.45 -3.37
N ARG A 32 4.03 0.49 -3.63
CA ARG A 32 2.59 0.25 -3.77
C ARG A 32 2.16 0.21 -5.22
N TRP A 33 0.95 -0.32 -5.38
CA TRP A 33 0.22 -0.33 -6.62
C TRP A 33 -1.23 0.10 -6.41
N GLN A 34 -1.84 0.55 -7.49
CA GLN A 34 -3.27 0.87 -7.54
C GLN A 34 -3.82 0.51 -8.91
N HIS A 35 -4.97 -0.16 -8.95
CA HIS A 35 -5.73 -0.31 -10.20
C HIS A 35 -6.95 0.60 -10.22
N TYR A 36 -7.36 0.97 -11.44
CA TYR A 36 -8.54 1.78 -11.74
C TYR A 36 -9.58 0.99 -12.54
N GLY A 37 -10.79 1.55 -12.67
CA GLY A 37 -11.91 0.99 -13.43
C GLY A 37 -12.85 0.08 -12.62
N SER A 38 -12.49 -0.26 -11.38
CA SER A 38 -13.35 -1.02 -10.47
C SER A 38 -14.37 -0.11 -9.78
N SER A 39 -15.38 -0.71 -9.14
CA SER A 39 -16.37 0.04 -8.38
C SER A 39 -15.71 0.84 -7.26
N GLU A 40 -16.15 2.09 -7.09
CA GLU A 40 -15.70 2.93 -5.99
C GLU A 40 -16.70 2.96 -4.83
N PRO A 41 -16.24 3.15 -3.57
CA PRO A 41 -17.12 3.36 -2.42
C PRO A 41 -18.04 4.59 -2.55
N THR A 42 -17.75 5.49 -3.49
CA THR A 42 -18.51 6.70 -3.83
C THR A 42 -19.69 6.44 -4.77
N GLY A 43 -19.86 5.20 -5.25
CA GLY A 43 -20.99 4.78 -6.08
C GLY A 43 -20.70 4.71 -7.57
N GLU A 44 -19.46 4.93 -8.01
CA GLU A 44 -19.05 4.67 -9.39
C GLU A 44 -19.10 3.16 -9.67
N VAL A 45 -19.72 2.79 -10.79
CA VAL A 45 -19.88 1.40 -11.21
C VAL A 45 -18.62 0.94 -11.92
N ALA A 46 -18.19 -0.30 -11.66
CA ALA A 46 -17.05 -0.87 -12.38
C ALA A 46 -17.29 -0.89 -13.90
N GLU A 47 -16.35 -0.33 -14.66
CA GLU A 47 -16.27 -0.44 -16.12
C GLU A 47 -15.26 -1.51 -16.55
N GLY A 48 -14.63 -2.18 -15.59
CA GLY A 48 -13.66 -3.27 -15.80
C GLY A 48 -12.37 -3.00 -15.05
N VAL A 49 -11.25 -3.42 -15.62
CA VAL A 49 -9.92 -3.08 -15.13
C VAL A 49 -9.29 -2.19 -16.19
N ASP A 50 -9.06 -0.92 -15.87
CA ASP A 50 -8.50 0.06 -16.80
C ASP A 50 -6.96 0.01 -16.77
N ARG A 51 -6.35 0.67 -15.79
CA ARG A 51 -4.89 0.75 -15.66
C ARG A 51 -4.41 0.27 -14.30
N LEU A 52 -3.23 -0.34 -14.31
CA LEU A 52 -2.44 -0.64 -13.12
C LEU A 52 -1.29 0.37 -13.01
N HIS A 53 -1.28 1.12 -11.92
CA HIS A 53 -0.25 2.09 -11.61
C HIS A 53 0.69 1.48 -10.56
N LEU A 54 1.99 1.58 -10.81
CA LEU A 54 3.04 0.97 -9.99
C LEU A 54 4.09 2.01 -9.60
N GLU A 55 4.47 2.06 -8.33
CA GLU A 55 5.55 2.93 -7.88
C GLU A 55 6.93 2.53 -8.42
N SER A 56 7.83 3.51 -8.52
CA SER A 56 9.17 3.35 -9.12
C SER A 56 10.02 2.25 -8.49
N GLY A 57 9.79 1.92 -7.21
CA GLY A 57 10.49 0.81 -6.53
C GLY A 57 10.12 -0.59 -7.04
N VAL A 58 9.05 -0.75 -7.84
CA VAL A 58 8.69 -2.03 -8.45
C VAL A 58 9.70 -2.40 -9.55
N PRO A 59 10.36 -3.57 -9.48
CA PRO A 59 11.40 -3.98 -10.44
C PRO A 59 10.91 -4.01 -11.90
N ALA A 60 11.80 -3.66 -12.83
CA ALA A 60 11.51 -3.67 -14.26
C ALA A 60 11.06 -5.06 -14.77
N ALA A 61 11.65 -6.13 -14.24
CA ALA A 61 11.24 -7.50 -14.59
C ALA A 61 9.79 -7.79 -14.17
N THR A 62 9.36 -7.33 -12.98
CA THR A 62 7.98 -7.48 -12.51
C THR A 62 7.00 -6.69 -13.39
N ARG A 63 7.37 -5.47 -13.79
CA ARG A 63 6.57 -4.65 -14.72
C ARG A 63 6.36 -5.35 -16.06
N ALA A 64 7.43 -5.86 -16.66
CA ALA A 64 7.36 -6.59 -17.93
C ALA A 64 6.52 -7.87 -17.81
N GLN A 65 6.59 -8.59 -16.68
CA GLN A 65 5.76 -9.77 -16.45
C GLN A 65 4.27 -9.41 -16.31
N LEU A 66 3.93 -8.31 -15.63
CA LEU A 66 2.55 -7.85 -15.51
C LEU A 66 1.96 -7.46 -16.88
N GLU A 67 2.73 -6.76 -17.71
CA GLU A 67 2.35 -6.45 -19.10
C GLU A 67 2.14 -7.73 -19.92
N ALA A 68 3.04 -8.72 -19.78
CA ALA A 68 2.90 -10.02 -20.44
C ALA A 68 1.66 -10.82 -19.97
N MET A 69 1.17 -10.57 -18.75
CA MET A 69 -0.09 -11.12 -18.24
C MET A 69 -1.33 -10.36 -18.75
N GLY A 70 -1.15 -9.28 -19.52
CA GLY A 70 -2.23 -8.49 -20.12
C GLY A 70 -2.61 -7.21 -19.36
N TRP A 71 -1.85 -6.81 -18.34
CA TRP A 71 -2.09 -5.54 -17.66
C TRP A 71 -1.65 -4.35 -18.51
N THR A 72 -2.50 -3.33 -18.57
CA THR A 72 -2.12 -2.02 -19.10
C THR A 72 -1.51 -1.19 -17.98
N LEU A 73 -0.20 -0.90 -18.06
CA LEU A 73 0.47 -0.07 -17.06
C LEU A 73 0.27 1.43 -17.35
N GLY A 74 -0.01 2.20 -16.29
CA GLY A 74 -0.01 3.66 -16.33
C GLY A 74 1.24 4.26 -15.68
N PRO A 75 1.58 5.53 -15.98
CA PRO A 75 2.61 6.24 -15.23
C PRO A 75 2.18 6.39 -13.76
N PRO A 76 3.14 6.52 -12.81
CA PRO A 76 2.80 6.82 -11.43
C PRO A 76 2.05 8.16 -11.36
N ASP A 77 0.90 8.19 -10.69
CA ASP A 77 0.04 9.38 -10.54
C ASP A 77 0.11 10.00 -9.15
N GLY A 78 0.89 9.40 -8.23
CA GLY A 78 1.01 9.84 -6.84
C GLY A 78 -0.18 9.43 -5.95
N GLY A 79 -1.12 8.64 -6.47
CA GLY A 79 -2.37 8.23 -5.83
C GLY A 79 -2.25 7.18 -4.73
N PHE A 80 -1.05 6.78 -4.30
CA PHE A 80 -0.80 5.57 -3.51
C PHE A 80 -1.19 5.60 -2.01
N GLY A 81 -2.05 6.52 -1.61
CA GLY A 81 -2.60 6.59 -0.25
C GLY A 81 -1.71 7.32 0.77
N GLY A 82 -2.26 7.47 1.98
CA GLY A 82 -1.67 8.21 3.11
C GLY A 82 -1.74 7.37 4.38
N TYR A 83 -1.00 6.27 4.41
CA TYR A 83 -1.03 5.29 5.50
C TYR A 83 -0.60 5.90 6.85
N GLN A 84 -1.29 5.50 7.92
CA GLN A 84 -0.91 5.78 9.31
C GLN A 84 -1.23 4.52 10.11
N ASN A 85 -0.36 4.15 11.06
CA ASN A 85 -0.55 2.96 11.87
C ASN A 85 -0.08 3.16 13.30
N VAL A 86 -0.82 2.53 14.21
CA VAL A 86 -0.42 2.25 15.58
C VAL A 86 -0.71 0.78 15.82
N VAL A 87 0.26 0.07 16.38
CA VAL A 87 0.18 -1.38 16.55
C VAL A 87 0.82 -1.80 17.86
N MET A 88 0.26 -2.83 18.49
CA MET A 88 0.89 -3.46 19.65
C MET A 88 1.99 -4.40 19.17
N GLN A 89 3.20 -4.21 19.68
CA GLN A 89 4.38 -5.00 19.35
C GLN A 89 4.87 -5.76 20.57
N GLN A 90 5.25 -7.02 20.39
CA GLN A 90 5.81 -7.86 21.44
C GLN A 90 7.34 -7.74 21.44
N ASN A 91 7.92 -7.27 22.54
CA ASN A 91 9.37 -7.10 22.62
C ASN A 91 10.09 -8.39 23.02
N PRO A 92 11.39 -8.50 22.70
CA PRO A 92 12.26 -9.49 23.32
C PRO A 92 12.14 -9.44 24.84
N GLY A 93 11.71 -10.54 25.47
CA GLY A 93 11.48 -10.61 26.93
C GLY A 93 10.00 -10.57 27.36
N GLY A 94 9.05 -10.50 26.42
CA GLY A 94 7.63 -10.76 26.70
C GLY A 94 6.79 -9.56 27.14
N ARG A 95 7.38 -8.37 27.24
CA ARG A 95 6.66 -7.12 27.46
C ARG A 95 6.20 -6.54 26.12
N TRP A 96 4.96 -6.11 26.03
CA TRP A 96 4.45 -5.41 24.85
C TRP A 96 4.67 -3.89 24.95
N THR A 97 4.79 -3.24 23.80
CA THR A 97 4.81 -1.78 23.61
C THR A 97 3.91 -1.40 22.43
N TYR A 98 3.66 -0.10 22.24
CA TYR A 98 3.08 0.40 20.99
C TYR A 98 4.19 0.81 20.02
N GLY A 99 4.09 0.33 18.78
CA GLY A 99 4.80 0.89 17.63
C GLY A 99 3.86 1.80 16.84
N ALA A 100 4.42 2.72 16.08
CA ALA A 100 3.67 3.58 15.17
C ALA A 100 4.47 3.81 13.89
N ALA A 101 3.77 3.96 12.77
CA ALA A 101 4.36 4.23 11.46
C ALA A 101 3.54 5.28 10.72
N THR A 102 4.22 6.06 9.90
CA THR A 102 3.62 7.13 9.10
C THR A 102 4.06 7.02 7.66
N GLU A 103 3.18 7.40 6.75
CA GLU A 103 3.46 7.42 5.32
C GLU A 103 4.60 8.38 4.95
N MET A 104 5.71 7.85 4.40
CA MET A 104 6.83 8.66 3.90
C MET A 104 6.45 9.61 2.75
N ARG A 105 5.38 9.30 2.00
CA ARG A 105 4.86 10.11 0.89
C ARG A 105 4.02 11.32 1.36
N LYS A 106 3.83 11.47 2.67
CA LYS A 106 3.05 12.55 3.30
C LYS A 106 3.89 13.19 4.41
N ASP A 107 3.46 14.36 4.86
CA ASP A 107 4.06 15.14 5.96
C ASP A 107 3.58 14.67 7.35
N GLY A 108 3.17 13.40 7.47
CA GLY A 108 2.70 12.81 8.71
C GLY A 108 3.81 12.60 9.74
N ILE A 109 3.41 12.39 11.00
CA ILE A 109 4.32 12.10 12.10
C ILE A 109 3.79 10.94 12.95
N ALA A 110 4.65 9.99 13.27
CA ALA A 110 4.40 8.92 14.22
C ALA A 110 5.29 9.11 15.45
N LEU A 111 4.70 9.08 16.64
CA LEU A 111 5.39 9.24 17.93
C LEU A 111 4.93 8.14 18.88
N ALA A 112 5.88 7.50 19.57
CA ALA A 112 5.62 6.48 20.60
C ALA A 112 6.57 6.67 21.80
N TYR A 113 6.17 6.16 22.97
CA TYR A 113 6.91 6.24 24.24
C TYR A 113 6.71 4.95 25.06
#